data_AF-A0A962X8H3-F1
#
_entry.id   AF-A0A962X8H3-F1
#
_cell.length_a   1.000
_cell.length_b   1.000
_cell.length_c   1.000
_cell.angle_alpha   90.00
_cell.angle_beta   90.00
_cell.angle_gamma   90.00
#
_symmetry.space_group_name_H-M   'P 1'
#
loop_
_entity.id
_entity.type
_entity.pdbx_description
1 polymer ?
#
loop_
_entity_poly.entity_id
_entity_poly.type
_entity_poly.pdbx_seq_one_letter_code
_entity_poly.pdbx_strand_id
1 'polypeptide(L)'
;AGKLTFTAVLVKGGHLGGETVTDWLVWPAGSETFTAPRLTKRGMHGAGCTLASAIATGLAQGMLLKEAVGRALAYVHEAIRTAPPLGKEYGSLHHGHTMRS
;
A
#
# COMPACT_ATOMS: atom_id res chain seq x y z
N ALA A 1 20.90 -18.05 -14.44
CA ALA A 1 20.21 -16.79 -14.09
C ALA A 1 18.73 -16.94 -14.43
N GLY A 2 17.85 -16.97 -13.43
CA GLY A 2 16.41 -17.21 -13.62
C GLY A 2 15.76 -16.02 -14.31
N LYS A 3 15.15 -16.24 -15.49
CA LYS A 3 14.33 -15.23 -16.16
C LYS A 3 13.10 -14.94 -15.30
N LEU A 4 12.99 -13.72 -14.76
CA LEU A 4 11.74 -13.18 -14.23
C LEU A 4 10.79 -12.95 -15.41
N THR A 5 10.00 -13.96 -15.76
CA THR A 5 8.99 -13.82 -16.82
C THR A 5 7.76 -13.14 -16.23
N PHE A 6 7.40 -11.96 -16.75
CA PHE A 6 6.16 -11.21 -16.47
C PHE A 6 5.87 -10.75 -15.03
N THR A 7 6.82 -10.90 -14.10
CA THR A 7 6.62 -10.46 -12.71
C THR A 7 6.71 -8.93 -12.57
N ALA A 8 5.70 -8.33 -11.94
CA ALA A 8 5.78 -6.97 -11.40
C ALA A 8 6.25 -7.00 -9.95
N VAL A 9 7.08 -6.04 -9.55
CA VAL A 9 7.64 -5.91 -8.21
C VAL A 9 7.28 -4.54 -7.65
N LEU A 10 6.68 -4.50 -6.47
CA LEU A 10 6.43 -3.28 -5.70
C LEU A 10 7.35 -3.23 -4.47
N VAL A 11 8.26 -2.27 -4.43
CA VAL A 11 9.15 -2.02 -3.31
C VAL A 11 8.59 -0.88 -2.48
N LYS A 12 8.40 -1.12 -1.17
CA LYS A 12 7.84 -0.13 -0.26
C LYS A 12 8.92 0.74 0.38
N GLY A 13 8.74 2.07 0.39
CA GLY A 13 9.66 3.01 1.02
C GLY A 13 9.38 3.33 2.49
N GLY A 14 8.35 2.73 3.10
CA GLY A 14 7.88 3.10 4.44
C GLY A 14 8.93 3.06 5.56
N HIS A 15 10.02 2.29 5.40
CA HIS A 15 11.12 2.19 6.37
C HIS A 15 12.28 3.17 6.14
N LEU A 16 12.28 3.90 5.02
CA LEU A 16 13.25 4.96 4.75
C LEU A 16 12.92 6.20 5.59
N GLY A 17 13.87 7.13 5.77
CA GLY A 17 13.63 8.40 6.47
C GLY A 17 12.93 9.46 5.59
N GLY A 18 12.71 10.66 6.15
CA GLY A 18 12.19 11.83 5.43
C GLY A 18 10.69 12.07 5.56
N GLU A 19 10.20 13.21 5.06
CA GLU A 19 8.79 13.63 5.19
C GLU A 19 7.85 12.91 4.21
N THR A 20 8.41 12.31 3.16
CA THR A 20 7.68 11.61 2.10
C THR A 20 8.04 10.12 2.12
N VAL A 21 7.05 9.27 1.94
CA VAL A 21 7.22 7.85 1.62
C VAL A 21 7.14 7.70 0.11
N THR A 22 8.11 7.00 -0.48
CA THR A 22 8.14 6.69 -1.92
C THR A 22 8.11 5.20 -2.12
N ASP A 23 7.16 4.70 -2.90
CA ASP A 23 7.06 3.30 -3.30
C ASP A 23 7.38 3.17 -4.80
N TRP A 24 8.06 2.09 -5.19
CA TRP A 24 8.51 1.86 -6.56
C TRP A 24 7.86 0.60 -7.13
N LEU A 25 7.11 0.76 -8.21
CA LEU A 25 6.58 -0.33 -9.01
C LEU A 25 7.47 -0.53 -10.24
N VAL A 26 7.93 -1.75 -10.49
CA VAL A 26 8.76 -2.10 -11.65
C VAL A 26 8.20 -3.35 -12.31
N TRP A 27 8.04 -3.33 -13.62
CA TRP A 27 7.57 -4.46 -14.43
C TRP A 27 8.26 -4.43 -15.81
N PRO A 28 8.12 -5.48 -16.65
CA PRO A 28 8.88 -5.56 -17.90
C PRO A 28 8.70 -4.39 -18.87
N ALA A 29 7.54 -3.71 -18.85
CA ALA A 29 7.25 -2.60 -19.75
C ALA A 29 7.49 -1.22 -19.14
N GLY A 30 7.96 -1.12 -17.89
CA GLY A 30 8.28 0.17 -17.28
C GLY A 30 8.37 0.16 -15.76
N SER A 31 8.42 1.38 -15.22
CA SER A 31 8.38 1.62 -13.78
C SER A 31 7.51 2.84 -13.47
N GLU A 32 7.05 2.92 -12.22
CA GLU A 32 6.27 4.03 -11.71
C GLU A 32 6.60 4.24 -10.23
N THR A 33 6.56 5.50 -9.80
CA THR A 33 6.75 5.89 -8.41
C THR A 33 5.45 6.43 -7.84
N PHE A 34 5.17 6.03 -6.60
CA PHE A 34 4.03 6.52 -5.83
C PHE A 34 4.57 7.22 -4.60
N THR A 35 4.04 8.41 -4.29
CA THR A 35 4.50 9.19 -3.14
C THR A 35 3.32 9.56 -2.25
N ALA A 36 3.56 9.57 -0.94
CA ALA A 36 2.58 10.01 0.05
C ALA A 36 3.28 10.66 1.25
N PRO A 37 2.61 11.60 1.96
CA PRO A 37 3.14 12.15 3.20
C PRO A 37 3.37 11.06 4.24
N ARG A 38 4.48 11.14 4.98
CA ARG A 38 4.77 10.22 6.08
C ARG A 38 3.77 10.41 7.22
N LEU A 39 3.19 9.32 7.67
CA LEU A 39 2.36 9.28 8.86
C LEU A 39 3.23 8.95 10.09
N THR A 40 3.07 9.71 11.17
CA THR A 40 3.84 9.54 12.41
C THR A 40 3.26 8.49 13.37
N LYS A 41 2.13 7.87 13.02
CA LYS A 41 1.44 6.87 13.85
C LYS A 41 2.25 5.56 13.96
N ARG A 42 2.32 4.99 15.18
CA ARG A 42 3.12 3.79 15.53
C ARG A 42 2.45 2.44 15.20
N GLY A 43 1.20 2.40 14.76
CA GLY A 43 0.49 1.15 14.43
C GLY A 43 0.37 0.93 12.92
N MET A 44 1.19 0.03 12.36
CA MET A 44 1.13 -0.38 10.94
C MET A 44 1.01 -1.90 10.78
N HIS A 45 0.63 -2.60 11.85
CA HIS A 45 0.50 -4.06 11.79
C HIS A 45 -0.58 -4.43 10.76
N GLY A 46 -0.24 -5.36 9.87
CA GLY A 46 -1.12 -5.76 8.78
C GLY A 46 -1.04 -4.89 7.51
N ALA A 47 -0.31 -3.77 7.49
CA ALA A 47 -0.30 -2.85 6.34
C ALA A 47 0.18 -3.53 5.04
N GLY A 48 1.14 -4.47 5.15
CA GLY A 48 1.59 -5.28 4.03
C GLY A 48 0.51 -6.24 3.50
N CYS A 49 -0.20 -6.93 4.41
CA CYS A 49 -1.28 -7.86 4.05
C CYS A 49 -2.46 -7.11 3.42
N THR A 50 -2.83 -5.98 4.00
CA THR A 50 -3.88 -5.09 3.50
C THR A 50 -3.51 -4.55 2.11
N LEU A 51 -2.27 -4.10 1.91
CA LEU A 51 -1.79 -3.65 0.60
C LEU A 51 -1.88 -4.75 -0.45
N ALA A 52 -1.34 -5.93 -0.17
CA ALA A 52 -1.35 -7.05 -1.10
C ALA A 52 -2.79 -7.46 -1.47
N SER A 53 -3.68 -7.52 -0.47
CA SER A 53 -5.09 -7.86 -0.67
C SER A 53 -5.82 -6.80 -1.52
N ALA A 54 -5.55 -5.52 -1.27
CA ALA A 54 -6.15 -4.42 -2.04
C ALA A 54 -5.67 -4.40 -3.49
N ILE A 55 -4.39 -4.69 -3.76
CA ILE A 55 -3.84 -4.86 -5.11
C ILE A 55 -4.53 -6.03 -5.81
N ALA A 56 -4.57 -7.20 -5.18
CA ALA A 56 -5.20 -8.39 -5.73
C ALA A 56 -6.68 -8.15 -6.06
N THR A 57 -7.40 -7.44 -5.19
CA THR A 57 -8.80 -7.06 -5.40
C THR A 57 -8.95 -6.13 -6.60
N GLY A 58 -8.10 -5.10 -6.74
CA GLY A 58 -8.15 -4.19 -7.89
C GLY A 58 -7.89 -4.91 -9.21
N LEU A 59 -6.90 -5.81 -9.24
CA LEU A 59 -6.62 -6.64 -10.42
C LEU A 59 -7.80 -7.57 -10.75
N ALA A 60 -8.41 -8.21 -9.75
CA ALA A 60 -9.59 -9.06 -9.94
C ALA A 60 -10.82 -8.28 -10.46
N GLN A 61 -10.87 -6.96 -10.19
CA GLN A 61 -11.88 -6.05 -10.73
C GLN A 61 -11.55 -5.54 -12.14
N GLY A 62 -10.45 -6.00 -12.76
CA GLY A 62 -10.06 -5.62 -14.12
C GLY A 62 -9.29 -4.30 -14.23
N MET A 63 -8.82 -3.73 -13.11
CA MET A 63 -8.00 -2.52 -13.14
C MET A 63 -6.62 -2.80 -13.77
N LEU A 64 -6.02 -1.79 -14.41
CA LEU A 64 -4.64 -1.88 -14.87
C LEU A 64 -3.70 -1.99 -13.66
N LEU A 65 -2.55 -2.65 -13.83
CA LEU A 65 -1.56 -2.88 -12.76
C LEU A 65 -1.24 -1.60 -11.97
N LYS A 66 -0.94 -0.52 -12.70
CA LYS A 66 -0.59 0.80 -12.13
C LYS A 66 -1.73 1.39 -11.30
N GLU A 67 -2.94 1.29 -11.81
CA GLU A 67 -4.15 1.80 -11.15
C GLU A 67 -4.49 0.98 -9.89
N ALA A 68 -4.36 -0.35 -9.97
CA ALA A 68 -4.57 -1.25 -8.84
C ALA A 68 -3.57 -0.97 -7.71
N VAL A 69 -2.29 -0.76 -8.05
CA VAL A 69 -1.24 -0.41 -7.08
C VAL A 69 -1.48 0.97 -6.48
N GLY A 70 -1.74 1.99 -7.31
CA GLY A 70 -2.00 3.35 -6.83
C GLY A 70 -3.23 3.41 -5.91
N ARG A 71 -4.33 2.74 -6.28
CA ARG A 71 -5.52 2.64 -5.44
C ARG A 71 -5.23 1.95 -4.11
N ALA A 72 -4.48 0.86 -4.13
CA ALA A 72 -4.17 0.09 -2.93
C ALA A 72 -3.26 0.85 -1.96
N LEU A 73 -2.28 1.60 -2.47
CA LEU A 73 -1.42 2.47 -1.67
C LEU A 73 -2.24 3.60 -1.01
N ALA A 74 -3.12 4.25 -1.76
CA ALA A 74 -4.02 5.28 -1.23
C ALA A 74 -4.96 4.72 -0.14
N TYR A 75 -5.53 3.53 -0.37
CA TYR A 75 -6.37 2.83 0.60
C TYR A 75 -5.62 2.53 1.90
N VAL A 76 -4.40 1.97 1.82
CA VAL A 76 -3.61 1.68 3.02
C VAL A 76 -3.19 2.95 3.75
N HIS A 77 -2.78 3.99 3.02
CA HIS A 77 -2.42 5.28 3.61
C HIS A 77 -3.58 5.85 4.44
N GLU A 78 -4.78 5.86 3.87
CA GLU A 78 -5.97 6.35 4.55
C GLU A 78 -6.41 5.45 5.72
N ALA A 79 -6.28 4.14 5.58
CA ALA A 79 -6.55 3.18 6.66
C ALA A 79 -5.60 3.35 7.86
N ILE A 80 -4.33 3.74 7.62
CA ILE A 80 -3.38 4.12 8.68
C ILE A 80 -3.77 5.47 9.28
N ARG A 81 -4.07 6.46 8.43
CA ARG A 81 -4.41 7.82 8.86
C ARG A 81 -5.63 7.80 9.79
N THR A 82 -6.66 7.05 9.44
CA THR A 82 -7.92 6.94 10.18
C THR A 82 -7.97 5.80 11.19
N ALA A 83 -6.86 5.05 11.37
CA ALA A 83 -6.78 3.96 12.33
C ALA A 83 -7.25 4.42 13.73
N PRO A 84 -8.26 3.74 14.32
CA PRO A 84 -8.76 4.07 15.64
C PRO A 84 -7.70 3.74 16.71
N PRO A 85 -7.72 4.41 17.87
CA PRO A 85 -6.80 4.13 18.96
C PRO A 85 -7.24 2.87 19.72
N LEU A 86 -7.17 1.71 19.05
CA LEU A 86 -7.49 0.41 19.63
C LEU A 86 -6.21 -0.33 20.02
N GLY A 87 -6.11 -0.75 21.28
CA GLY A 87 -4.97 -1.49 21.82
C GLY A 87 -3.86 -0.61 22.42
N LYS A 88 -2.99 -1.23 23.22
CA LYS A 88 -1.99 -0.51 24.05
C LYS A 88 -0.70 -0.14 23.31
N GLU A 89 -0.34 -0.81 22.20
CA GLU A 89 0.99 -0.61 21.59
C GLU A 89 1.03 -0.62 20.05
N TYR A 90 0.17 -1.37 19.35
CA TYR A 90 0.15 -1.47 17.88
C TYR A 90 -1.29 -1.45 17.36
N GLY A 91 -1.80 -0.27 17.01
CA GLY A 91 -3.16 -0.13 16.47
C GLY A 91 -3.36 -0.86 15.14
N SER A 92 -4.51 -1.49 14.97
CA SER A 92 -4.96 -2.09 13.70
C SER A 92 -5.38 -1.03 12.69
N LEU A 93 -5.21 -1.31 11.40
CA LEU A 93 -5.71 -0.45 10.31
C LEU A 93 -7.23 -0.33 10.32
N HIS A 94 -7.74 0.85 9.94
CA HIS A 94 -9.17 1.05 9.70
C HIS A 94 -9.56 0.56 8.30
N HIS A 95 -9.76 -0.75 8.13
CA HIS A 95 -10.13 -1.34 6.84
C HIS A 95 -11.47 -0.83 6.29
N GLY A 96 -12.43 -0.55 7.17
CA GLY A 96 -13.77 -0.11 6.81
C GLY A 96 -13.89 1.37 6.42
N HIS A 97 -12.80 2.12 6.28
CA HIS A 97 -12.85 3.58 6.11
C HIS A 97 -13.56 4.06 4.83
N THR A 98 -13.76 3.17 3.86
CA THR A 98 -14.51 3.43 2.62
C THR A 98 -15.99 3.12 2.72
N MET A 99 -16.42 2.39 3.76
CA MET A 99 -17.83 2.06 3.97
C MET A 99 -18.53 3.23 4.64
N ARG A 100 -19.68 3.64 4.08
CA ARG A 100 -20.57 4.60 4.71
C ARG A 100 -21.58 3.84 5.55
N SER A 101 -21.66 4.18 6.83
CA SER A 101 -22.75 3.77 7.74
C SER A 101 -23.93 4.71 7.63
#